data_AF-A6GI68-F1
#
_entry.id   AF-A6GI68-F1
#
_cell.length_a   1.000
_cell.length_b   1.000
_cell.length_c   1.000
_cell.angle_alpha   90.00
_cell.angle_beta   90.00
_cell.angle_gamma   90.00
#
_symmetry.space_group_name_H-M   'P 1'
#
loop_
_entity.id
_entity.type
_entity.pdbx_description
1 polymer ?
#
loop_
_entity_poly.entity_id
_entity_poly.type
_entity_poly.pdbx_seq_one_letter_code
_entity_poly.pdbx_strand_id
1 'polypeptide(L)'
;EPHRPPLARFLANEWRVADAAERGSWAEVEQLGRSPHRRSRGTMLLGALAARMIGYPPVPHDAWLVALWLVAPARLRTLPLLRRALATPRLEATPSSRRPLAEAGPSTLRGSALLAAHTDALAAERVSFDQLCVLARSWDALLDDPKLRSQTAHRAIALRAGDPDAALHRMARQVESDLSTLARTTEATLAELEGAGSSLRRVARELRHELLDELAIRSETVEARVHARRALPPLDELREFLAVRQQYERVCQIGGPELVRVAFSQVHDPLCNLAVWLWDERGELAIASAMFSWLGHEATIAGDEEAAELQRRNVACGR
;
A
#
# COMPACT_ATOMS: atom_id res chain seq x y z
N GLU A 1 -31.99 7.21 -10.85
CA GLU A 1 -32.01 8.20 -9.76
C GLU A 1 -32.83 9.42 -10.19
N PRO A 2 -33.73 9.95 -9.35
CA PRO A 2 -34.53 11.12 -9.70
C PRO A 2 -33.64 12.37 -9.73
N HIS A 3 -33.66 13.09 -10.84
CA HIS A 3 -32.93 14.35 -11.06
C HIS A 3 -33.32 15.40 -9.99
N ARG A 4 -32.50 15.54 -8.94
CA ARG A 4 -32.63 16.68 -8.01
C ARG A 4 -32.29 17.96 -8.78
N PRO A 5 -33.17 18.98 -8.79
CA PRO A 5 -32.93 20.21 -9.54
C PRO A 5 -31.67 20.93 -9.03
N PRO A 6 -30.88 21.57 -9.92
CA PRO A 6 -29.62 22.24 -9.57
C PRO A 6 -29.74 23.17 -8.35
N LEU A 7 -30.88 23.87 -8.21
CA LEU A 7 -31.16 24.79 -7.11
C LEU A 7 -31.14 24.13 -5.71
N ALA A 8 -31.67 22.91 -5.59
CA ALA A 8 -31.67 22.18 -4.32
C ALA A 8 -30.23 21.87 -3.84
N ARG A 9 -29.30 21.65 -4.78
CA ARG A 9 -27.88 21.41 -4.48
C ARG A 9 -27.17 22.69 -4.05
N PHE A 10 -27.56 23.86 -4.58
CA PHE A 10 -27.05 25.15 -4.15
C PHE A 10 -27.51 25.48 -2.73
N LEU A 11 -28.81 25.41 -2.45
CA LEU A 11 -29.36 25.69 -1.12
C LEU A 11 -28.83 24.73 -0.06
N ALA A 12 -28.69 23.43 -0.41
CA ALA A 12 -28.07 22.46 0.48
C ALA A 12 -26.60 22.79 0.78
N ASN A 13 -25.84 23.32 -0.19
CA ASN A 13 -24.46 23.73 0.04
C ASN A 13 -24.39 24.98 0.92
N GLU A 14 -25.25 25.98 0.70
CA GLU A 14 -25.31 27.16 1.55
C GLU A 14 -25.65 26.81 3.01
N TRP A 15 -26.62 25.92 3.22
CA TRP A 15 -26.99 25.46 4.55
C TRP A 15 -25.84 24.69 5.22
N ARG A 16 -25.17 23.78 4.50
CA ARG A 16 -24.01 23.05 5.04
C ARG A 16 -22.83 23.95 5.39
N VAL A 17 -22.55 24.96 4.58
CA VAL A 17 -21.48 25.94 4.85
C VAL A 17 -21.84 26.77 6.09
N ALA A 18 -23.10 27.18 6.22
CA ALA A 18 -23.58 27.93 7.38
C ALA A 18 -23.54 27.08 8.67
N ASP A 19 -24.02 25.85 8.63
CA ASP A 19 -23.98 24.90 9.74
C ASP A 19 -22.54 24.61 10.19
N ALA A 20 -21.63 24.35 9.23
CA ALA A 20 -20.21 24.15 9.55
C ALA A 20 -19.57 25.40 10.17
N ALA A 21 -19.97 26.60 9.75
CA ALA A 21 -19.50 27.86 10.34
C ALA A 21 -20.05 28.07 11.76
N GLU A 22 -21.31 27.71 12.02
CA GLU A 22 -21.93 27.74 13.34
C GLU A 22 -21.24 26.78 14.32
N ARG A 23 -20.88 25.57 13.85
CA ARG A 23 -20.08 24.59 14.62
C ARG A 23 -18.60 24.98 14.78
N GLY A 24 -18.14 26.05 14.13
CA GLY A 24 -16.74 26.49 14.15
C GLY A 24 -15.79 25.58 13.37
N SER A 25 -16.30 24.71 12.50
CA SER A 25 -15.54 23.77 11.67
C SER A 25 -14.95 24.45 10.43
N TRP A 26 -14.05 25.42 10.62
CA TRP A 26 -13.54 26.28 9.54
C TRP A 26 -12.85 25.52 8.39
N ALA A 27 -12.23 24.36 8.63
CA ALA A 27 -11.69 23.53 7.55
C ALA A 27 -12.79 22.99 6.62
N GLU A 28 -13.94 22.59 7.17
CA GLU A 28 -15.10 22.13 6.38
C GLU A 28 -15.73 23.30 5.61
N VAL A 29 -15.83 24.49 6.23
CA VAL A 29 -16.31 25.72 5.59
C VAL A 29 -15.45 26.08 4.37
N GLU A 30 -14.12 25.96 4.49
CA GLU A 30 -13.18 26.23 3.40
C GLU A 30 -13.38 25.24 2.23
N GLN A 31 -13.45 23.94 2.52
CA GLN A 31 -13.61 22.88 1.53
C GLN A 31 -14.94 23.03 0.76
N LEU A 32 -16.04 23.26 1.49
CA LEU A 32 -17.36 23.44 0.91
C LEU A 32 -17.47 24.77 0.12
N GLY A 33 -16.81 25.83 0.61
CA GLY A 33 -16.75 27.14 -0.05
C GLY A 33 -15.95 27.13 -1.35
N ARG A 34 -14.94 26.24 -1.49
CA ARG A 34 -14.12 26.10 -2.70
C ARG A 34 -14.73 25.21 -3.78
N SER A 35 -15.84 24.52 -3.56
CA SER A 35 -16.43 23.64 -4.57
C SER A 35 -16.95 24.43 -5.80
N PRO A 36 -16.31 24.36 -6.99
CA PRO A 36 -16.56 25.29 -8.11
C PRO A 36 -17.99 25.21 -8.68
N HIS A 37 -18.62 24.04 -8.63
CA HIS A 37 -19.95 23.80 -9.18
C HIS A 37 -21.11 24.16 -8.22
N ARG A 38 -20.83 24.76 -7.05
CA ARG A 38 -21.83 25.05 -5.99
C ARG A 38 -21.56 26.36 -5.25
N ARG A 39 -20.95 27.35 -5.92
CA ARG A 39 -20.56 28.61 -5.28
C ARG A 39 -21.66 29.66 -5.38
N SER A 40 -22.13 30.14 -4.22
CA SER A 40 -22.80 31.44 -4.14
C SER A 40 -21.82 32.50 -3.65
N ARG A 41 -22.21 33.78 -3.73
CA ARG A 41 -21.42 34.89 -3.19
C ARG A 41 -21.21 34.75 -1.67
N GLY A 42 -22.21 34.21 -0.97
CA GLY A 42 -22.13 33.93 0.47
C GLY A 42 -21.14 32.83 0.80
N THR A 43 -21.21 31.69 0.10
CA THR A 43 -20.28 30.57 0.34
C THR A 43 -18.85 30.91 -0.06
N MET A 44 -18.67 31.75 -1.10
CA MET A 44 -17.36 32.23 -1.51
C MET A 44 -16.72 33.13 -0.46
N LEU A 45 -17.48 34.05 0.14
CA LEU A 45 -17.01 34.87 1.25
C LEU A 45 -16.64 33.98 2.45
N LEU A 46 -17.53 33.07 2.86
CA LEU A 46 -17.28 32.20 4.02
C LEU A 46 -16.07 31.28 3.82
N GLY A 47 -15.89 30.73 2.61
CA GLY A 47 -14.70 29.94 2.29
C GLY A 47 -13.41 30.76 2.33
N ALA A 48 -13.43 32.02 1.86
CA ALA A 48 -12.27 32.91 1.92
C ALA A 48 -11.93 33.34 3.36
N LEU A 49 -12.94 33.64 4.17
CA LEU A 49 -12.77 33.94 5.60
C LEU A 49 -12.21 32.71 6.35
N ALA A 50 -12.75 31.52 6.07
CA ALA A 50 -12.28 30.28 6.65
C ALA A 50 -10.80 30.01 6.30
N ALA A 51 -10.43 30.12 5.02
CA ALA A 51 -9.04 29.98 4.57
C ALA A 51 -8.09 30.96 5.29
N ARG A 52 -8.53 32.20 5.52
CA ARG A 52 -7.78 33.20 6.29
C ARG A 52 -7.64 32.82 7.77
N MET A 53 -8.71 32.34 8.40
CA MET A 53 -8.72 31.98 9.81
C MET A 53 -7.89 30.73 10.13
N ILE A 54 -7.80 29.78 9.19
CA ILE A 54 -7.02 28.53 9.35
C ILE A 54 -5.60 28.60 8.77
N GLY A 55 -5.27 29.66 8.02
CA GLY A 55 -3.95 29.81 7.37
C GLY A 55 -3.72 28.89 6.17
N TYR A 56 -4.77 28.41 5.50
CA TYR A 56 -4.66 27.47 4.38
C TYR A 56 -4.46 28.21 3.03
N PRO A 57 -3.40 27.92 2.27
CA PRO A 57 -3.10 28.63 1.03
C PRO A 57 -4.10 28.32 -0.13
N PRO A 58 -4.29 29.25 -1.08
CA PRO A 58 -3.86 30.65 -1.04
C PRO A 58 -4.61 31.46 0.03
N VAL A 59 -3.86 32.14 0.90
CA VAL A 59 -4.42 33.02 1.93
C VAL A 59 -4.88 34.32 1.25
N PRO A 60 -6.17 34.65 1.26
CA PRO A 60 -6.66 35.85 0.60
C PRO A 60 -6.10 37.12 1.25
N HIS A 61 -5.84 38.15 0.43
CA HIS A 61 -5.38 39.44 0.92
C HIS A 61 -6.55 40.27 1.46
N ASP A 62 -6.24 41.20 2.38
CA ASP A 62 -7.25 41.93 3.15
C ASP A 62 -8.21 42.72 2.26
N ALA A 63 -7.71 43.41 1.23
CA ALA A 63 -8.53 44.16 0.29
C ALA A 63 -9.52 43.27 -0.49
N TRP A 64 -9.13 42.03 -0.81
CA TRP A 64 -10.01 41.07 -1.47
C TRP A 64 -11.08 40.52 -0.55
N LEU A 65 -10.76 40.26 0.72
CA LEU A 65 -11.78 39.88 1.71
C LEU A 65 -12.82 40.98 1.89
N VAL A 66 -12.38 42.24 1.93
CA VAL A 66 -13.29 43.39 1.98
C VAL A 66 -14.13 43.49 0.70
N ALA A 67 -13.53 43.30 -0.48
CA ALA A 67 -14.26 43.30 -1.75
C ALA A 67 -15.32 42.19 -1.83
N LEU A 68 -14.98 40.96 -1.41
CA LEU A 68 -15.93 39.85 -1.33
C LEU A 68 -17.07 40.16 -0.34
N TRP A 69 -16.76 40.75 0.81
CA TRP A 69 -17.76 41.16 1.79
C TRP A 69 -18.70 42.24 1.24
N LEU A 70 -18.17 43.17 0.44
CA LEU A 70 -18.94 44.19 -0.27
C LEU A 70 -19.79 43.66 -1.43
N VAL A 71 -19.70 42.38 -1.79
CA VAL A 71 -20.53 41.78 -2.84
C VAL A 71 -21.45 40.68 -2.28
N ALA A 72 -21.18 40.21 -1.06
CA ALA A 72 -21.96 39.20 -0.38
C ALA A 72 -23.32 39.72 0.16
N PRO A 73 -24.32 38.84 0.27
CA PRO A 73 -25.57 39.13 0.97
C PRO A 73 -25.37 39.20 2.49
N ALA A 74 -26.30 39.85 3.21
CA ALA A 74 -26.35 39.90 4.67
C ALA A 74 -25.08 40.42 5.38
N ARG A 75 -24.43 41.45 4.80
CA ARG A 75 -23.12 41.99 5.20
C ARG A 75 -22.99 42.35 6.68
N LEU A 76 -24.05 42.89 7.28
CA LEU A 76 -24.06 43.25 8.69
C LEU A 76 -23.89 42.02 9.59
N ARG A 77 -24.42 40.85 9.18
CA ARG A 77 -24.32 39.60 9.94
C ARG A 77 -22.94 38.97 9.82
N THR A 78 -22.24 39.16 8.70
CA THR A 78 -20.91 38.61 8.44
C THR A 78 -19.76 39.55 8.84
N LEU A 79 -20.07 40.79 9.23
CA LEU A 79 -19.08 41.78 9.67
C LEU A 79 -18.22 41.30 10.87
N PRO A 80 -18.77 40.65 11.91
CA PRO A 80 -17.94 40.13 13.01
C PRO A 80 -16.93 39.09 12.54
N LEU A 81 -17.31 38.23 11.58
CA LEU A 81 -16.42 37.22 10.99
C LEU A 81 -15.31 37.85 10.15
N LEU A 82 -15.64 38.88 9.38
CA LEU A 82 -14.64 39.66 8.64
C LEU A 82 -13.63 40.32 9.58
N ARG A 83 -14.10 41.00 10.64
CA ARG A 83 -13.22 41.61 11.65
C ARG A 83 -12.29 40.58 12.30
N ARG A 84 -12.83 39.40 12.64
CA ARG A 84 -12.06 38.29 13.20
C ARG A 84 -10.99 37.80 12.21
N ALA A 85 -11.33 37.62 10.94
CA ALA A 85 -10.38 37.16 9.92
C ALA A 85 -9.29 38.20 9.59
N LEU A 86 -9.61 39.49 9.64
CA LEU A 86 -8.65 40.58 9.47
C LEU A 86 -7.71 40.73 10.68
N ALA A 87 -8.20 40.42 11.89
CA ALA A 87 -7.39 40.40 13.10
C ALA A 87 -6.42 39.20 13.16
N THR A 88 -6.68 38.12 12.41
CA THR A 88 -5.74 37.00 12.28
C THR A 88 -4.50 37.46 11.49
N PRO A 89 -3.29 37.42 12.08
CA PRO A 89 -2.07 37.81 11.41
C PRO A 89 -1.90 36.99 10.13
N ARG A 90 -1.53 37.67 9.04
CA ARG A 90 -1.12 36.97 7.82
C ARG A 90 0.12 36.15 8.18
N LEU A 91 -0.02 34.83 8.21
CA LEU A 91 1.13 33.97 7.99
C LEU A 91 1.55 34.23 6.54
N GLU A 92 2.49 35.16 6.36
CA GLU A 92 3.19 35.25 5.09
C GLU A 92 3.70 33.85 4.80
N ALA A 93 3.26 33.29 3.67
CA ALA A 93 3.88 32.10 3.13
C ALA A 93 5.36 32.44 3.07
N THR A 94 6.13 31.89 4.00
CA THR A 94 7.57 32.10 4.04
C THR A 94 8.02 31.66 2.66
N PRO A 95 8.58 32.56 1.81
CA PRO A 95 9.14 32.11 0.55
C PRO A 95 10.10 31.00 0.94
N SER A 96 9.88 29.81 0.38
CA SER A 96 10.63 28.62 0.75
C SER A 96 12.09 29.02 0.85
N SER A 97 12.62 29.01 2.08
CA SER A 97 14.04 29.21 2.29
C SER A 97 14.72 28.20 1.39
N ARG A 98 15.34 28.71 0.32
CA ARG A 98 16.28 27.98 -0.52
C ARG A 98 17.39 27.58 0.45
N ARG A 99 17.23 26.39 1.02
CA ARG A 99 18.24 25.77 1.86
C ARG A 99 19.47 25.59 0.97
N PRO A 100 20.70 25.83 1.47
CA PRO A 100 21.91 25.60 0.71
C PRO A 100 21.87 24.20 0.10
N LEU A 101 22.34 24.12 -1.13
CA LEU A 101 22.50 22.91 -1.92
C LEU A 101 23.39 21.92 -1.14
N ALA A 102 22.78 21.14 -0.25
CA ALA A 102 23.41 19.97 0.33
C ALA A 102 23.26 18.86 -0.71
N GLU A 103 24.41 18.47 -1.25
CA GLU A 103 24.77 17.21 -1.91
C GLU A 103 23.61 16.31 -2.35
N ALA A 104 23.62 15.97 -3.65
CA ALA A 104 22.69 15.05 -4.30
C ALA A 104 22.62 13.69 -3.60
N GLY A 105 21.77 13.59 -2.58
CA GLY A 105 21.26 12.33 -2.07
C GLY A 105 20.13 11.79 -2.98
N PRO A 106 19.79 10.50 -2.84
CA PRO A 106 18.73 9.86 -3.63
C PRO A 106 17.43 10.67 -3.53
N SER A 107 16.76 10.85 -4.66
CA SER A 107 15.54 11.64 -4.82
C SER A 107 14.47 11.24 -3.80
N THR A 108 14.24 12.08 -2.80
CA THR A 108 13.13 11.93 -1.84
C THR A 108 12.02 12.92 -2.15
N LEU A 109 10.82 12.41 -2.33
CA LEU A 109 9.60 13.20 -2.47
C LEU A 109 9.17 13.70 -1.10
N ARG A 110 8.50 14.86 -1.05
CA ARG A 110 8.05 15.47 0.20
C ARG A 110 6.64 16.03 0.10
N GLY A 111 5.94 16.03 1.23
CA GLY A 111 4.64 16.67 1.38
C GLY A 111 3.62 16.18 0.35
N SER A 112 2.98 17.11 -0.36
CA SER A 112 1.96 16.79 -1.36
C SER A 112 2.49 16.00 -2.56
N ALA A 113 3.78 16.14 -2.91
CA ALA A 113 4.37 15.40 -4.01
C ALA A 113 4.52 13.90 -3.68
N LEU A 114 4.83 13.57 -2.42
CA LEU A 114 4.86 12.18 -1.96
C LEU A 114 3.46 11.56 -2.01
N LEU A 115 2.45 12.28 -1.49
CA LEU A 115 1.07 11.80 -1.52
C LEU A 115 0.56 11.59 -2.96
N ALA A 116 0.83 12.53 -3.86
CA ALA A 116 0.44 12.41 -5.27
C ALA A 116 1.12 11.21 -5.93
N ALA A 117 2.43 11.06 -5.77
CA ALA A 117 3.16 9.92 -6.32
C ALA A 117 2.69 8.57 -5.74
N HIS A 118 2.33 8.54 -4.45
CA HIS A 118 1.78 7.35 -3.81
C HIS A 118 0.41 6.98 -4.39
N THR A 119 -0.47 7.97 -4.57
CA THR A 119 -1.80 7.73 -5.17
C THR A 119 -1.69 7.34 -6.64
N ASP A 120 -0.78 7.94 -7.39
CA ASP A 120 -0.55 7.61 -8.79
C ASP A 120 0.00 6.20 -8.94
N ALA A 121 0.90 5.79 -8.05
CA ALA A 121 1.43 4.42 -8.00
C ALA A 121 0.34 3.39 -7.68
N LEU A 122 -0.55 3.67 -6.72
CA LEU A 122 -1.68 2.79 -6.41
C LEU A 122 -2.72 2.70 -7.54
N ALA A 123 -2.86 3.75 -8.34
CA ALA A 123 -3.75 3.76 -9.49
C ALA A 123 -3.14 3.08 -10.73
N ALA A 124 -1.83 2.90 -10.77
CA ALA A 124 -1.14 2.26 -11.88
C ALA A 124 -1.28 0.72 -11.80
N GLU A 125 -1.42 0.06 -12.95
CA GLU A 125 -1.45 -1.41 -13.03
C GLU A 125 -0.08 -2.03 -12.72
N ARG A 126 1.00 -1.29 -13.02
CA ARG A 126 2.38 -1.70 -12.77
C ARG A 126 3.21 -0.50 -12.35
N VAL A 127 4.08 -0.71 -11.37
CA VAL A 127 5.02 0.29 -10.87
C VAL A 127 6.45 -0.22 -11.08
N SER A 128 7.38 0.65 -11.46
CA SER A 128 8.78 0.22 -11.59
C SER A 128 9.43 0.06 -10.21
N PHE A 129 10.42 -0.82 -10.12
CA PHE A 129 11.16 -1.01 -8.86
C PHE A 129 11.82 0.28 -8.36
N ASP A 130 12.33 1.12 -9.26
CA ASP A 130 12.89 2.44 -8.91
C ASP A 130 11.85 3.38 -8.29
N GLN A 131 10.63 3.40 -8.85
CA GLN A 131 9.53 4.21 -8.31
C GLN A 131 9.15 3.72 -6.92
N LEU A 132 9.04 2.40 -6.72
CA LEU A 132 8.76 1.80 -5.42
C LEU A 132 9.84 2.17 -4.39
N CYS A 133 11.11 2.08 -4.78
CA CYS A 133 12.25 2.47 -3.94
C CYS A 133 12.21 3.95 -3.55
N VAL A 134 11.90 4.85 -4.49
CA VAL A 134 11.77 6.28 -4.22
C VAL A 134 10.62 6.54 -3.25
N LEU A 135 9.46 5.92 -3.44
CA LEU A 135 8.32 6.05 -2.56
C LEU A 135 8.63 5.58 -1.13
N ALA A 136 9.17 4.37 -0.99
CA ALA A 136 9.50 3.81 0.31
C ALA A 136 10.51 4.67 1.07
N ARG A 137 11.61 5.08 0.42
CA ARG A 137 12.60 5.97 1.06
C ARG A 137 12.01 7.32 1.45
N SER A 138 11.10 7.85 0.64
CA SER A 138 10.42 9.12 0.93
C SER A 138 9.49 9.00 2.14
N TRP A 139 8.79 7.88 2.28
CA TRP A 139 7.97 7.58 3.44
C TRP A 139 8.78 7.31 4.70
N ASP A 140 9.86 6.52 4.61
CA ASP A 140 10.81 6.30 5.71
C ASP A 140 11.33 7.66 6.24
N ALA A 141 11.81 8.52 5.34
CA ALA A 141 12.32 9.84 5.69
C ALA A 141 11.25 10.75 6.31
N LEU A 142 9.99 10.65 5.87
CA LEU A 142 8.89 11.43 6.42
C LEU A 142 8.46 10.94 7.81
N LEU A 143 8.37 9.63 8.01
CA LEU A 143 7.98 9.00 9.28
C LEU A 143 9.05 9.18 10.38
N ASP A 144 10.31 9.30 9.98
CA ASP A 144 11.42 9.59 10.88
C ASP A 144 11.60 11.09 11.19
N ASP A 145 10.90 12.00 10.49
CA ASP A 145 11.02 13.44 10.71
C ASP A 145 10.45 13.85 12.10
N PRO A 146 11.29 14.37 13.02
CA PRO A 146 10.82 14.86 14.32
C PRO A 146 9.77 15.98 14.19
N LYS A 147 9.79 16.75 13.10
CA LYS A 147 8.80 17.80 12.85
C LYS A 147 7.42 17.22 12.62
N LEU A 148 7.31 16.09 11.90
CA LEU A 148 6.04 15.41 11.70
C LEU A 148 5.48 14.94 13.04
N ARG A 149 6.32 14.38 13.90
CA ARG A 149 5.93 13.95 15.26
C ARG A 149 5.42 15.13 16.08
N SER A 150 6.17 16.24 16.13
CA SER A 150 5.75 17.45 16.83
C SER A 150 4.44 18.04 16.30
N GLN A 151 4.27 18.12 14.98
CA GLN A 151 3.03 18.59 14.35
C GLN A 151 1.84 17.67 14.66
N THR A 152 2.06 16.36 14.63
CA THR A 152 1.01 15.37 14.95
C THR A 152 0.60 15.47 16.41
N ALA A 153 1.56 15.62 17.33
CA ALA A 153 1.29 15.86 18.75
C ALA A 153 0.49 17.15 18.98
N HIS A 154 0.90 18.26 18.37
CA HIS A 154 0.14 19.51 18.46
C HIS A 154 -1.28 19.38 17.92
N ARG A 155 -1.48 18.68 16.79
CA ARG A 155 -2.81 18.42 16.24
C ARG A 155 -3.64 17.49 17.11
N ALA A 156 -3.04 16.47 17.70
CA ALA A 156 -3.72 15.56 18.62
C ALA A 156 -4.28 16.32 19.83
N ILE A 157 -3.48 17.19 20.44
CA ILE A 157 -3.93 18.06 21.54
C ILE A 157 -5.05 18.99 21.09
N ALA A 158 -4.87 19.68 19.97
CA ALA A 158 -5.86 20.65 19.46
C ALA A 158 -7.21 20.01 19.14
N LEU A 159 -7.19 18.78 18.61
CA LEU A 159 -8.39 18.02 18.26
C LEU A 159 -8.95 17.19 19.42
N ARG A 160 -8.28 17.21 20.59
CA ARG A 160 -8.53 16.26 21.69
C ARG A 160 -8.57 14.80 21.20
N ALA A 161 -7.77 14.50 20.19
CA ALA A 161 -7.59 13.16 19.67
C ALA A 161 -6.64 12.37 20.60
N GLY A 162 -6.65 11.04 20.47
CA GLY A 162 -5.81 10.15 21.26
C GLY A 162 -4.31 10.27 20.99
N ASP A 163 -3.57 9.23 21.34
CA ASP A 163 -2.11 9.19 21.27
C ASP A 163 -1.56 9.48 19.84
N PRO A 164 -0.72 10.53 19.67
CA PRO A 164 -0.10 10.86 18.38
C PRO A 164 0.82 9.75 17.86
N ASP A 165 1.50 9.02 18.75
CA ASP A 165 2.41 7.95 18.33
C ASP A 165 1.63 6.77 17.76
N ALA A 166 0.50 6.39 18.38
CA ALA A 166 -0.43 5.43 17.81
C ALA A 166 -0.98 5.84 16.44
N ALA A 167 -1.21 7.14 16.20
CA ALA A 167 -1.65 7.63 14.89
C ALA A 167 -0.57 7.47 13.81
N LEU A 168 0.69 7.81 14.13
CA LEU A 168 1.82 7.64 13.22
C LEU A 168 2.11 6.16 12.94
N HIS A 169 2.02 5.29 13.95
CA HIS A 169 2.15 3.85 13.75
C HIS A 169 1.05 3.28 12.83
N ARG A 170 -0.20 3.73 12.96
CA ARG A 170 -1.26 3.33 12.03
C ARG A 170 -0.99 3.80 10.60
N MET A 171 -0.49 5.02 10.43
CA MET A 171 -0.12 5.53 9.10
C MET A 171 1.03 4.72 8.50
N ALA A 172 2.07 4.43 9.28
CA ALA A 172 3.19 3.61 8.85
C ALA A 172 2.72 2.22 8.39
N ARG A 173 1.85 1.54 9.15
CA ARG A 173 1.28 0.24 8.74
C ARG A 173 0.44 0.33 7.47
N GLN A 174 -0.33 1.40 7.27
CA GLN A 174 -1.08 1.57 6.03
C GLN A 174 -0.14 1.74 4.84
N VAL A 175 0.91 2.56 4.99
CA VAL A 175 1.92 2.74 3.95
C VAL A 175 2.65 1.43 3.65
N GLU A 176 3.02 0.65 4.67
CA GLU A 176 3.64 -0.68 4.49
C GLU A 176 2.71 -1.63 3.73
N SER A 177 1.40 -1.66 4.05
CA SER A 177 0.41 -2.47 3.34
C SER A 177 0.25 -2.05 1.87
N ASP A 178 0.23 -0.75 1.61
CA ASP A 178 0.19 -0.21 0.24
C ASP A 178 1.48 -0.56 -0.53
N LEU A 179 2.65 -0.40 0.10
CA LEU A 179 3.93 -0.77 -0.49
C LEU A 179 4.03 -2.28 -0.75
N SER A 180 3.46 -3.12 0.11
CA SER A 180 3.35 -4.57 -0.10
C SER A 180 2.51 -4.89 -1.34
N THR A 181 1.37 -4.20 -1.50
CA THR A 181 0.53 -4.34 -2.70
C THR A 181 1.29 -3.94 -3.96
N LEU A 182 2.00 -2.82 -3.93
CA LEU A 182 2.80 -2.35 -5.05
C LEU A 182 3.97 -3.30 -5.36
N ALA A 183 4.66 -3.80 -4.35
CA ALA A 183 5.79 -4.72 -4.50
C ALA A 183 5.41 -6.00 -5.26
N ARG A 184 4.19 -6.52 -5.06
CA ARG A 184 3.68 -7.70 -5.80
C ARG A 184 3.51 -7.48 -7.29
N THR A 185 3.34 -6.22 -7.71
CA THR A 185 3.24 -5.86 -9.13
C THR A 185 4.62 -5.69 -9.79
N THR A 186 5.67 -5.68 -8.98
CA THR A 186 7.06 -5.61 -9.44
C THR A 186 7.63 -7.01 -9.59
N GLU A 187 8.56 -7.19 -10.53
CA GLU A 187 9.34 -8.43 -10.70
C GLU A 187 10.59 -8.44 -9.78
N ALA A 188 10.56 -7.69 -8.68
CA ALA A 188 11.69 -7.56 -7.77
C ALA A 188 11.86 -8.78 -6.86
N THR A 189 13.11 -9.15 -6.62
CA THR A 189 13.48 -10.21 -5.69
C THR A 189 13.40 -9.72 -4.23
N LEU A 190 13.25 -10.65 -3.28
CA LEU A 190 13.26 -10.32 -1.84
C LEU A 190 14.56 -9.63 -1.42
N ALA A 191 15.70 -10.06 -1.98
CA ALA A 191 17.00 -9.46 -1.68
C ALA A 191 17.09 -7.98 -2.11
N GLU A 192 16.54 -7.64 -3.27
CA GLU A 192 16.47 -6.25 -3.75
C GLU A 192 15.59 -5.40 -2.83
N LEU A 193 14.43 -5.92 -2.40
CA LEU A 193 13.54 -5.23 -1.48
C LEU A 193 14.17 -5.02 -0.09
N GLU A 194 14.88 -6.02 0.45
CA GLU A 194 15.56 -5.94 1.75
C GLU A 194 16.70 -4.90 1.78
N GLY A 195 17.35 -4.69 0.63
CA GLY A 195 18.42 -3.71 0.44
C GLY A 195 17.93 -2.26 0.24
N ALA A 196 16.65 -2.06 -0.10
CA ALA A 196 16.15 -0.77 -0.58
C ALA A 196 15.69 0.22 0.52
N GLY A 197 15.45 -0.24 1.74
CA GLY A 197 15.00 0.62 2.85
C GLY A 197 14.39 -0.15 4.03
N SER A 198 14.00 0.56 5.08
CA SER A 198 13.45 -0.08 6.28
C SER A 198 12.02 -0.57 6.08
N SER A 199 11.16 0.22 5.42
CA SER A 199 9.81 -0.21 5.04
C SER A 199 9.84 -1.37 4.05
N LEU A 200 10.65 -1.30 3.00
CA LEU A 200 10.74 -2.39 2.01
C LEU A 200 11.34 -3.67 2.59
N ARG A 201 12.23 -3.59 3.58
CA ARG A 201 12.67 -4.78 4.32
C ARG A 201 11.55 -5.45 5.09
N ARG A 202 10.62 -4.69 5.68
CA ARG A 202 9.44 -5.25 6.35
C ARG A 202 8.50 -5.89 5.34
N VAL A 203 8.25 -5.21 4.22
CA VAL A 203 7.47 -5.75 3.10
C VAL A 203 8.09 -7.04 2.56
N ALA A 204 9.40 -7.09 2.36
CA ALA A 204 10.10 -8.29 1.90
C ALA A 204 9.91 -9.47 2.85
N ARG A 205 9.98 -9.23 4.17
CA ARG A 205 9.70 -10.25 5.18
C ARG A 205 8.26 -10.74 5.11
N GLU A 206 7.29 -9.84 4.97
CA GLU A 206 5.88 -10.22 4.86
C GLU A 206 5.63 -11.08 3.61
N LEU A 207 6.14 -10.65 2.46
CA LEU A 207 6.07 -11.41 1.20
C LEU A 207 6.77 -12.77 1.32
N ARG A 208 7.90 -12.85 2.04
CA ARG A 208 8.60 -14.11 2.32
C ARG A 208 7.69 -15.11 3.03
N HIS A 209 7.00 -14.66 4.08
CA HIS A 209 6.11 -15.53 4.86
C HIS A 209 4.94 -15.98 4.00
N GLU A 210 4.28 -15.06 3.31
CA GLU A 210 3.14 -15.40 2.47
C GLU A 210 3.49 -16.37 1.33
N LEU A 211 4.62 -16.17 0.65
CA LEU A 211 5.07 -17.07 -0.41
C LEU A 211 5.28 -18.51 0.11
N LEU A 212 5.87 -18.64 1.30
CA LEU A 212 6.08 -19.94 1.95
C LEU A 212 4.78 -20.52 2.51
N ASP A 213 3.89 -19.70 3.06
CA ASP A 213 2.58 -20.14 3.57
C ASP A 213 1.71 -20.65 2.41
N GLU A 214 1.68 -19.95 1.27
CA GLU A 214 0.97 -20.40 0.08
C GLU A 214 1.51 -21.73 -0.46
N LEU A 215 2.82 -21.94 -0.42
CA LEU A 215 3.45 -23.19 -0.82
C LEU A 215 3.10 -24.32 0.15
N ALA A 216 3.25 -24.08 1.46
CA ALA A 216 2.92 -25.03 2.52
C ALA A 216 1.47 -25.49 2.43
N ILE A 217 0.51 -24.56 2.30
CA ILE A 217 -0.93 -24.89 2.18
C ILE A 217 -1.18 -25.81 0.96
N ARG A 218 -0.54 -25.55 -0.18
CA ARG A 218 -0.68 -26.39 -1.37
C ARG A 218 -0.08 -27.78 -1.15
N SER A 219 1.13 -27.85 -0.60
CA SER A 219 1.80 -29.10 -0.25
C SER A 219 0.99 -29.94 0.74
N GLU A 220 0.50 -29.34 1.82
CA GLU A 220 -0.34 -30.00 2.83
C GLU A 220 -1.66 -30.50 2.24
N THR A 221 -2.23 -29.77 1.27
CA THR A 221 -3.44 -30.20 0.56
C THR A 221 -3.19 -31.49 -0.23
N VAL A 222 -2.05 -31.57 -0.93
CA VAL A 222 -1.63 -32.78 -1.65
C VAL A 222 -1.40 -33.93 -0.67
N GLU A 223 -0.64 -33.69 0.38
CA GLU A 223 -0.32 -34.70 1.40
C GLU A 223 -1.59 -35.26 2.06
N ALA A 224 -2.50 -34.40 2.50
CA ALA A 224 -3.77 -34.79 3.09
C ALA A 224 -4.63 -35.62 2.11
N ARG A 225 -4.61 -35.28 0.81
CA ARG A 225 -5.31 -36.04 -0.23
C ARG A 225 -4.71 -37.43 -0.42
N VAL A 226 -3.38 -37.52 -0.50
CA VAL A 226 -2.65 -38.79 -0.63
C VAL A 226 -2.89 -39.68 0.58
N HIS A 227 -2.81 -39.14 1.80
CA HIS A 227 -3.13 -39.88 3.02
C HIS A 227 -4.58 -40.38 3.06
N ALA A 228 -5.52 -39.57 2.56
CA ALA A 228 -6.92 -39.98 2.43
C ALA A 228 -7.18 -40.91 1.23
N ARG A 229 -6.16 -41.31 0.46
CA ARG A 229 -6.25 -42.16 -0.74
C ARG A 229 -7.28 -41.66 -1.76
N ARG A 230 -7.44 -40.34 -1.88
CA ARG A 230 -8.40 -39.73 -2.80
C ARG A 230 -7.80 -39.60 -4.20
N ALA A 231 -8.11 -40.56 -5.05
CA ALA A 231 -7.64 -40.63 -6.43
C ALA A 231 -8.24 -39.52 -7.30
N LEU A 232 -7.40 -38.90 -8.12
CA LEU A 232 -7.83 -38.03 -9.21
C LEU A 232 -7.65 -38.73 -10.56
N PRO A 233 -8.37 -38.32 -11.62
CA PRO A 233 -8.05 -38.72 -12.98
C PRO A 233 -6.57 -38.39 -13.31
N PRO A 234 -5.87 -39.18 -14.15
CA PRO A 234 -4.42 -39.02 -14.36
C PRO A 234 -4.01 -37.61 -14.83
N LEU A 235 -4.82 -36.97 -15.68
CA LEU A 235 -4.57 -35.58 -16.10
C LEU A 235 -4.70 -34.58 -14.94
N ASP A 236 -5.57 -34.86 -13.97
CA ASP A 236 -5.75 -34.00 -12.80
C ASP A 236 -4.64 -34.21 -11.77
N GLU A 237 -4.10 -35.44 -11.65
CA GLU A 237 -2.87 -35.71 -10.89
C GLU A 237 -1.69 -34.87 -11.44
N LEU A 238 -1.54 -34.85 -12.77
CA LEU A 238 -0.52 -34.03 -13.43
C LEU A 238 -0.75 -32.53 -13.21
N ARG A 239 -2.00 -32.06 -13.27
CA ARG A 239 -2.32 -30.64 -13.01
C ARG A 239 -2.01 -30.24 -11.59
N GLU A 240 -2.31 -31.09 -10.60
CA GLU A 240 -2.02 -30.82 -9.20
C GLU A 240 -0.50 -30.73 -8.97
N PHE A 241 0.27 -31.65 -9.53
CA PHE A 241 1.73 -31.60 -9.53
C PHE A 241 2.27 -30.29 -10.13
N LEU A 242 1.81 -29.94 -11.33
CA LEU A 242 2.25 -28.71 -12.01
C LEU A 242 1.88 -27.45 -11.22
N ALA A 243 0.77 -27.45 -10.49
CA ALA A 243 0.38 -26.33 -9.64
C ALA A 243 1.32 -26.16 -8.43
N VAL A 244 1.74 -27.25 -7.77
CA VAL A 244 2.74 -27.19 -6.69
C VAL A 244 4.08 -26.73 -7.25
N ARG A 245 4.51 -27.31 -8.38
CA ARG A 245 5.76 -26.95 -9.06
C ARG A 245 5.78 -25.48 -9.45
N GLN A 246 4.72 -24.94 -10.05
CA GLN A 246 4.63 -23.54 -10.43
C GLN A 246 4.74 -22.60 -9.21
N GLN A 247 4.12 -22.97 -8.08
CA GLN A 247 4.24 -22.19 -6.85
C GLN A 247 5.67 -22.25 -6.29
N TYR A 248 6.29 -23.43 -6.27
CA TYR A 248 7.69 -23.59 -5.85
C TYR A 248 8.63 -22.75 -6.74
N GLU A 249 8.49 -22.80 -8.06
CA GLU A 249 9.29 -22.01 -9.00
C GLU A 249 9.13 -20.51 -8.72
N ARG A 250 7.91 -20.04 -8.43
CA ARG A 250 7.64 -18.65 -8.04
C ARG A 250 8.36 -18.27 -6.74
N VAL A 251 8.33 -19.13 -5.73
CA VAL A 251 9.04 -18.92 -4.45
C VAL A 251 10.54 -18.82 -4.70
N CYS A 252 11.12 -19.69 -5.53
CA CYS A 252 12.55 -19.66 -5.87
C CYS A 252 12.95 -18.42 -6.68
N GLN A 253 12.11 -18.01 -7.64
CA GLN A 253 12.36 -16.81 -8.47
C GLN A 253 12.34 -15.53 -7.64
N ILE A 254 11.32 -15.34 -6.79
CA ILE A 254 11.18 -14.13 -5.98
C ILE A 254 12.10 -14.18 -4.76
N GLY A 255 12.18 -15.33 -4.10
CA GLY A 255 12.94 -15.53 -2.88
C GLY A 255 14.46 -15.62 -3.07
N GLY A 256 14.90 -16.03 -4.25
CA GLY A 256 16.33 -16.26 -4.53
C GLY A 256 16.88 -17.52 -3.84
N PRO A 257 18.21 -17.70 -3.86
CA PRO A 257 18.86 -18.96 -3.48
C PRO A 257 18.65 -19.34 -2.01
N GLU A 258 18.47 -18.37 -1.12
CA GLU A 258 18.25 -18.62 0.31
C GLU A 258 16.95 -19.37 0.60
N LEU A 259 15.91 -19.15 -0.21
CA LEU A 259 14.60 -19.79 -0.01
C LEU A 259 14.52 -21.18 -0.63
N VAL A 260 15.38 -21.52 -1.59
CA VAL A 260 15.31 -22.78 -2.33
C VAL A 260 15.29 -23.98 -1.39
N ARG A 261 16.21 -24.02 -0.41
CA ARG A 261 16.27 -25.14 0.55
C ARG A 261 15.02 -25.23 1.43
N VAL A 262 14.50 -24.09 1.87
CA VAL A 262 13.29 -24.04 2.72
C VAL A 262 12.07 -24.49 1.91
N ALA A 263 11.89 -23.94 0.71
CA ALA A 263 10.81 -24.32 -0.19
C ALA A 263 10.87 -25.79 -0.58
N PHE A 264 12.07 -26.34 -0.85
CA PHE A 264 12.25 -27.73 -1.22
C PHE A 264 11.80 -28.67 -0.09
N SER A 265 12.17 -28.36 1.16
CA SER A 265 11.76 -29.16 2.32
C SER A 265 10.24 -29.25 2.51
N GLN A 266 9.48 -28.25 2.03
CA GLN A 266 8.01 -28.26 2.09
C GLN A 266 7.34 -29.06 0.97
N VAL A 267 8.03 -29.31 -0.15
CA VAL A 267 7.43 -29.99 -1.31
C VAL A 267 7.93 -31.42 -1.49
N HIS A 268 9.12 -31.74 -0.96
CA HIS A 268 9.76 -33.04 -1.18
C HIS A 268 8.87 -34.19 -0.69
N ASP A 269 8.54 -34.22 0.60
CA ASP A 269 7.81 -35.36 1.18
C ASP A 269 6.40 -35.51 0.59
N PRO A 270 5.57 -34.45 0.47
CA PRO A 270 4.24 -34.55 -0.14
C PRO A 270 4.26 -35.09 -1.57
N LEU A 271 5.19 -34.60 -2.40
CA LEU A 271 5.28 -35.03 -3.80
C LEU A 271 5.95 -36.39 -3.95
N CYS A 272 6.92 -36.74 -3.11
CA CYS A 272 7.52 -38.07 -3.09
C CYS A 272 6.47 -39.13 -2.70
N ASN A 273 5.67 -38.85 -1.67
CA ASN A 273 4.57 -39.72 -1.24
C ASN A 273 3.51 -39.88 -2.34
N LEU A 274 3.16 -38.79 -3.04
CA LEU A 274 2.27 -38.85 -4.21
C LEU A 274 2.86 -39.72 -5.32
N ALA A 275 4.14 -39.51 -5.67
CA ALA A 275 4.82 -40.26 -6.72
C ALA A 275 4.87 -41.76 -6.40
N VAL A 276 5.23 -42.14 -5.17
CA VAL A 276 5.21 -43.54 -4.71
C VAL A 276 3.81 -44.14 -4.78
N TRP A 277 2.78 -43.41 -4.33
CA TRP A 277 1.41 -43.89 -4.41
C TRP A 277 0.94 -44.10 -5.86
N LEU A 278 1.27 -43.17 -6.75
CA LEU A 278 0.99 -43.29 -8.18
C LEU A 278 1.71 -44.49 -8.82
N TRP A 279 2.94 -44.76 -8.37
CA TRP A 279 3.76 -45.87 -8.81
C TRP A 279 3.18 -47.23 -8.38
N ASP A 280 3.07 -47.43 -7.07
CA ASP A 280 2.81 -48.75 -6.47
C ASP A 280 1.34 -49.16 -6.56
N GLU A 281 0.42 -48.24 -6.30
CA GLU A 281 -1.01 -48.58 -6.18
C GLU A 281 -1.81 -48.25 -7.43
N ARG A 282 -1.38 -47.25 -8.19
CA ARG A 282 -2.15 -46.77 -9.35
C ARG A 282 -1.57 -47.17 -10.71
N GLY A 283 -0.32 -47.59 -10.76
CA GLY A 283 0.35 -47.95 -12.02
C GLY A 283 0.57 -46.78 -12.98
N GLU A 284 0.52 -45.54 -12.49
CA GLU A 284 0.70 -44.32 -13.29
C GLU A 284 2.20 -43.96 -13.42
N LEU A 285 2.98 -44.91 -13.96
CA LEU A 285 4.45 -44.88 -13.94
C LEU A 285 5.06 -43.64 -14.61
N ALA A 286 4.42 -43.14 -15.68
CA ALA A 286 4.91 -41.97 -16.41
C ALA A 286 4.85 -40.70 -15.57
N ILE A 287 3.77 -40.50 -14.81
CA ILE A 287 3.58 -39.33 -13.95
C ILE A 287 4.54 -39.40 -12.76
N ALA A 288 4.60 -40.56 -12.10
CA ALA A 288 5.51 -40.79 -10.98
C ALA A 288 6.99 -40.61 -11.39
N SER A 289 7.41 -41.12 -12.55
CA SER A 289 8.76 -40.92 -13.08
C SER A 289 9.11 -39.45 -13.30
N ALA A 290 8.14 -38.67 -13.81
CA ALA A 290 8.32 -37.23 -14.03
C ALA A 290 8.50 -36.49 -12.70
N MET A 291 7.73 -36.86 -11.67
CA MET A 291 7.87 -36.32 -10.33
C MET A 291 9.23 -36.65 -9.70
N PHE A 292 9.65 -37.92 -9.72
CA PHE A 292 10.95 -38.32 -9.17
C PHE A 292 12.11 -37.62 -9.89
N SER A 293 12.04 -37.50 -11.22
CA SER A 293 13.06 -36.80 -11.99
C SER A 293 13.15 -35.32 -11.62
N TRP A 294 12.00 -34.66 -11.46
CA TRP A 294 11.95 -33.27 -11.04
C TRP A 294 12.45 -33.09 -9.59
N LEU A 295 11.99 -33.92 -8.64
CA LEU A 295 12.44 -33.90 -7.25
C LEU A 295 13.95 -34.12 -7.13
N GLY A 296 14.53 -35.03 -7.91
CA GLY A 296 15.97 -35.27 -7.92
C GLY A 296 16.79 -34.10 -8.45
N HIS A 297 16.27 -33.39 -9.47
CA HIS A 297 16.87 -32.16 -9.97
C HIS A 297 16.85 -31.06 -8.91
N GLU A 298 15.69 -30.81 -8.30
CA GLU A 298 15.53 -29.77 -7.28
C GLU A 298 16.31 -30.07 -5.99
N ALA A 299 16.40 -31.34 -5.57
CA ALA A 299 17.24 -31.75 -4.45
C ALA A 299 18.70 -31.35 -4.66
N THR A 300 19.21 -31.50 -5.89
CA THR A 300 20.58 -31.11 -6.24
C THR A 300 20.77 -29.60 -6.14
N ILE A 301 19.79 -28.81 -6.60
CA ILE A 301 19.83 -27.34 -6.49
C ILE A 301 19.75 -26.89 -5.02
N ALA A 302 18.90 -27.55 -4.22
CA ALA A 302 18.74 -27.28 -2.79
C ALA A 302 19.94 -27.73 -1.94
N GLY A 303 20.85 -28.53 -2.50
CA GLY A 303 22.00 -29.10 -1.80
C GLY A 303 21.64 -30.27 -0.86
N ASP A 304 20.53 -30.97 -1.14
CA ASP A 304 20.08 -32.15 -0.39
C ASP A 304 20.55 -33.42 -1.12
N GLU A 305 21.74 -33.91 -0.75
CA GLU A 305 22.36 -35.08 -1.38
C GLU A 305 21.59 -36.39 -1.12
N GLU A 306 20.97 -36.52 0.06
CA GLU A 306 20.22 -37.71 0.45
C GLU A 306 18.95 -37.84 -0.38
N ALA A 307 18.18 -36.74 -0.49
CA ALA A 307 17.01 -36.68 -1.35
C ALA A 307 17.38 -36.91 -2.82
N ALA A 308 18.47 -36.31 -3.31
CA ALA A 308 18.92 -36.50 -4.68
C ALA A 308 19.26 -37.97 -4.99
N GLU A 309 19.94 -38.67 -4.07
CA GLU A 309 20.26 -40.09 -4.23
C GLU A 309 19.02 -40.99 -4.14
N LEU A 310 18.09 -40.69 -3.23
CA LEU A 310 16.80 -41.39 -3.16
C LEU A 310 16.07 -41.31 -4.51
N GLN A 311 15.96 -40.12 -5.08
CA GLN A 311 15.25 -39.95 -6.35
C GLN A 311 15.98 -40.57 -7.55
N ARG A 312 17.32 -40.58 -7.55
CA ARG A 312 18.10 -41.33 -8.56
C ARG A 312 17.77 -42.82 -8.54
N ARG A 313 17.67 -43.42 -7.36
CA ARG A 313 17.27 -44.83 -7.20
C ARG A 313 15.84 -45.07 -7.70
N ASN A 314 14.90 -44.21 -7.33
CA ASN A 314 13.50 -44.31 -7.77
C ASN A 314 13.37 -44.23 -9.29
N VAL A 315 14.05 -43.28 -9.94
CA VAL A 315 14.07 -43.17 -11.41
C VAL A 315 14.70 -44.39 -12.07
N ALA A 316 15.75 -44.97 -11.48
CA ALA A 316 16.41 -46.16 -12.01
C ALA A 316 15.53 -47.42 -11.94
N CYS A 317 14.69 -47.55 -10.90
CA CYS A 317 13.71 -48.63 -10.79
C CYS A 317 12.58 -48.54 -11.82
N GLY A 318 12.39 -47.36 -12.43
CA GLY A 318 11.29 -47.10 -13.34
C GLY A 318 11.57 -47.18 -14.83
N ARG A 319 12.79 -47.53 -15.21
CA ARG A 319 13.19 -47.81 -16.60
C ARG A 319 13.21 -49.32 -16.86
#